data_AF-A0A7I9UYP6-F1
#
_entry.id   AF-A0A7I9UYP6-F1
#
_cell.length_a   1.000
_cell.length_b   1.000
_cell.length_c   1.000
_cell.angle_alpha   90.00
_cell.angle_beta   90.00
_cell.angle_gamma   90.00
#
_symmetry.space_group_name_H-M   'P 1'
#
loop_
_entity.id
_entity.type
_entity.pdbx_description
1 polymer ?
#
loop_
_entity_poly.entity_id
_entity_poly.type
_entity_poly.pdbx_seq_one_letter_code
_entity_poly.pdbx_strand_id
1 'polypeptide(L)'
;MRQPNKHGSGGEGHPLLATVLVVLLVVGLGVAWFQARSRVDRQGDQAAGKCVEGPATIPIIASPDIAEVLGEIAKRYNATRPVVRDHCVTVSVRPSDSKVVLEGLRGTWDTESMGPHPVAWIPQSSLWAAELTTGKPNAVEGSPDSLASSPVVLAMRSEFADNAAGKLAWSDLPGLAKRPNAMADFGLPTWGPLRLAMPVGVAADATVLSAQAIAAGVSRTSGPLTAAQAESRPVADGIKAVLDAAPTTPEGAAAPAAVAISRADPRRGMHAVPITEQQLYLLARTGAVDTSMRAFFPSGATPVADYPVLRLADDKVSAAQSDGVVDFVDFVKMPAQAALLTGLGFRTERAQPSMGNSAVSFPAVRDPLARPEAAASAAITKLVFR
;
A
#
# COMPACT_ATOMS: atom_id res chain seq x y z
N MET A 1 88.50 40.73 35.15
CA MET A 1 87.94 39.60 35.93
C MET A 1 86.42 39.71 35.94
N ARG A 2 85.74 38.61 35.58
CA ARG A 2 84.40 38.12 36.01
C ARG A 2 83.18 39.07 36.12
N GLN A 3 82.11 38.73 35.39
CA GLN A 3 80.71 39.00 35.76
C GLN A 3 80.31 38.25 37.06
N PRO A 4 79.21 38.62 37.76
CA PRO A 4 77.89 38.03 37.47
C PRO A 4 76.61 38.91 37.71
N ASN A 5 75.55 38.50 37.00
CA ASN A 5 74.08 38.67 37.15
C ASN A 5 73.46 38.96 38.55
N LYS A 6 72.35 39.74 38.65
CA LYS A 6 70.90 39.33 38.56
C LYS A 6 69.88 40.41 39.06
N HIS A 7 68.83 40.63 38.26
CA HIS A 7 67.37 40.88 38.51
C HIS A 7 66.77 42.01 39.38
N GLY A 8 65.68 42.60 38.83
CA GLY A 8 64.47 43.10 39.53
C GLY A 8 64.14 44.58 39.28
N SER A 9 63.33 44.93 38.27
CA SER A 9 61.85 45.09 38.27
C SER A 9 61.41 46.56 38.41
N GLY A 10 60.49 47.01 37.54
CA GLY A 10 59.79 48.28 37.69
C GLY A 10 59.33 48.90 36.38
N GLY A 11 58.33 48.31 35.73
CA GLY A 11 57.69 48.86 34.54
C GLY A 11 56.20 48.53 34.53
N GLU A 12 55.44 49.22 35.38
CA GLU A 12 53.98 49.12 35.44
C GLU A 12 53.33 49.90 34.30
N GLY A 13 52.38 49.25 33.62
CA GLY A 13 51.12 49.91 33.30
C GLY A 13 50.82 50.21 31.83
N HIS A 14 50.69 49.19 30.96
CA HIS A 14 49.58 49.15 29.97
C HIS A 14 49.13 47.70 29.64
N PRO A 15 48.86 46.82 30.64
CA PRO A 15 48.42 45.45 30.34
C PRO A 15 47.03 45.40 29.68
N LEU A 16 46.17 46.40 29.93
CA LEU A 16 44.79 46.48 29.42
C LEU A 16 44.69 46.76 27.91
N LEU A 17 45.56 47.62 27.37
CA LEU A 17 45.56 47.95 25.93
C LEU A 17 46.03 46.77 25.07
N ALA A 18 47.04 46.04 25.55
CA ALA A 18 47.52 44.84 24.88
C ALA A 18 46.46 43.71 24.90
N THR A 19 45.71 43.55 26.00
CA THR A 19 44.64 42.52 26.05
C THR A 19 43.49 42.84 25.11
N VAL A 20 43.04 44.10 25.05
CA VAL A 20 41.95 44.51 24.14
C VAL A 20 42.33 44.28 22.68
N LEU A 21 43.57 44.58 22.29
CA LEU A 21 44.05 44.37 20.92
C LEU A 21 44.09 42.88 20.55
N VAL A 22 44.55 42.01 21.47
CA VAL A 22 44.59 40.55 21.26
C VAL A 22 43.18 39.98 21.16
N VAL A 23 42.25 40.42 22.02
CA VAL A 23 40.85 39.99 21.95
C VAL A 23 40.21 40.41 20.62
N LEU A 24 40.45 41.63 20.15
CA LEU A 24 39.95 42.10 18.85
C LEU A 24 40.54 41.30 17.67
N LEU A 25 41.82 40.93 17.74
CA LEU A 25 42.45 40.07 16.73
C LEU A 25 41.87 38.65 16.72
N VAL A 26 41.67 38.05 17.90
CA VAL A 26 41.06 36.72 18.02
C VAL A 26 39.61 36.73 17.54
N VAL A 27 38.84 37.75 17.87
CA VAL A 27 37.46 37.92 17.38
C VAL A 27 37.44 38.15 15.88
N GLY A 28 38.33 38.99 15.35
CA GLY A 28 38.46 39.24 13.91
C GLY A 28 38.84 38.00 13.10
N LEU A 29 39.81 37.22 13.60
CA LEU A 29 40.20 35.92 13.02
C LEU A 29 39.06 34.89 13.14
N GLY A 30 38.33 34.88 14.25
CA GLY A 30 37.17 34.01 14.45
C GLY A 30 36.02 34.32 13.50
N VAL A 31 35.69 35.60 13.29
CA VAL A 31 34.66 36.04 12.33
C VAL A 31 35.09 35.79 10.89
N ALA A 32 36.37 36.01 10.57
CA ALA A 32 36.92 35.70 9.24
C ALA A 32 36.92 34.19 8.97
N TRP A 33 37.27 33.36 9.95
CA TRP A 33 37.23 31.90 9.87
C TRP A 33 35.79 31.39 9.75
N PHE A 34 34.85 31.95 10.52
CA PHE A 34 33.43 31.59 10.45
C PHE A 34 32.80 32.00 9.11
N GLN A 35 33.16 33.18 8.57
CA GLN A 35 32.73 33.58 7.23
C GLN A 35 33.35 32.73 6.14
N ALA A 36 34.64 32.37 6.23
CA ALA A 36 35.30 31.47 5.29
C ALA A 36 34.68 30.06 5.35
N ARG A 37 34.41 29.53 6.55
CA ARG A 37 33.70 28.27 6.75
C ARG A 37 32.29 28.30 6.15
N SER A 38 31.54 29.38 6.38
CA SER A 38 30.20 29.55 5.79
C SER A 38 30.21 29.68 4.26
N ARG A 39 31.35 30.04 3.64
CA ARG A 39 31.52 30.04 2.17
C ARG A 39 31.93 28.66 1.64
N VAL A 40 32.71 27.90 2.40
CA VAL A 40 33.07 26.51 2.09
C VAL A 40 31.88 25.57 2.27
N ASP A 41 31.04 25.76 3.30
CA ASP A 41 29.80 25.00 3.48
C ASP A 41 28.79 25.31 2.35
N ARG A 42 28.72 26.57 1.88
CA ARG A 42 27.93 26.94 0.68
C ARG A 42 28.50 26.39 -0.63
N GLN A 43 29.82 26.20 -0.73
CA GLN A 43 30.45 25.56 -1.89
C GLN A 43 30.33 24.03 -1.86
N GLY A 44 30.29 23.41 -0.67
CA GLY A 44 29.93 22.00 -0.48
C GLY A 44 28.51 21.69 -0.94
N ASP A 45 27.54 22.56 -0.60
CA ASP A 45 26.15 22.46 -1.05
C ASP A 45 25.96 22.73 -2.56
N GLN A 46 26.80 23.57 -3.16
CA GLN A 46 26.76 23.85 -4.61
C GLN A 46 27.50 22.83 -5.48
N ALA A 47 28.32 21.96 -4.90
CA ALA A 47 28.94 20.83 -5.60
C ALA A 47 28.06 19.57 -5.52
N ALA A 48 27.26 19.40 -4.46
CA ALA A 48 26.35 18.26 -4.27
C ALA A 48 25.00 18.39 -5.02
N GLY A 49 24.68 19.57 -5.59
CA GLY A 49 23.38 19.88 -6.21
C GLY A 49 23.41 20.17 -7.72
N LYS A 50 24.49 19.81 -8.43
CA LYS A 50 24.52 19.99 -9.90
C LYS A 50 23.90 18.77 -10.55
N CYS A 51 22.60 18.85 -10.77
CA CYS A 51 21.89 17.92 -11.64
C CYS A 51 22.36 18.18 -13.08
N VAL A 52 23.50 17.57 -13.43
CA VAL A 52 24.23 17.81 -14.68
C VAL A 52 23.34 17.51 -15.88
N GLU A 53 22.52 16.46 -15.78
CA GLU A 53 21.57 16.03 -16.81
C GLU A 53 20.18 16.70 -16.67
N GLY A 54 20.02 17.62 -15.70
CA GLY A 54 18.81 18.42 -15.50
C GLY A 54 17.71 17.74 -14.67
N PRO A 55 16.49 18.31 -14.63
CA PRO A 55 15.38 17.76 -13.87
C PRO A 55 14.74 16.55 -14.56
N ALA A 56 14.27 15.57 -13.77
CA ALA A 56 13.51 14.42 -14.25
C ALA A 56 12.26 14.20 -13.39
N THR A 57 11.09 14.05 -14.02
CA THR A 57 9.85 13.73 -13.29
C THR A 57 9.58 12.23 -13.35
N ILE A 58 9.19 11.66 -12.21
CA ILE A 58 8.86 10.26 -12.01
C ILE A 58 7.34 10.18 -11.75
N PRO A 59 6.52 10.03 -12.82
CA PRO A 59 5.08 9.85 -12.68
C PRO A 59 4.74 8.43 -12.22
N ILE A 60 4.10 8.32 -11.06
CA ILE A 60 3.62 7.07 -10.48
C ILE A 60 2.11 7.12 -10.41
N ILE A 61 1.45 6.05 -10.84
CA ILE A 61 0.02 5.85 -10.59
C ILE A 61 -0.14 4.80 -9.50
N ALA A 62 -1.02 5.06 -8.54
CA ALA A 62 -1.29 4.12 -7.45
C ALA A 62 -2.80 3.91 -7.28
N SER A 63 -3.17 2.79 -6.65
CA SER A 63 -4.57 2.54 -6.28
C SER A 63 -5.09 3.64 -5.34
N PRO A 64 -6.37 4.03 -5.43
CA PRO A 64 -6.87 5.22 -4.72
C PRO A 64 -6.71 5.16 -3.19
N ASP A 65 -6.73 3.96 -2.61
CA ASP A 65 -6.61 3.72 -1.17
C ASP A 65 -5.20 3.91 -0.59
N ILE A 66 -4.15 3.83 -1.41
CA ILE A 66 -2.75 4.06 -1.00
C ILE A 66 -2.15 5.34 -1.62
N ALA A 67 -2.76 5.89 -2.67
CA ALA A 67 -2.21 7.02 -3.43
C ALA A 67 -2.01 8.28 -2.58
N GLU A 68 -2.93 8.61 -1.66
CA GLU A 68 -2.83 9.81 -0.83
C GLU A 68 -1.60 9.78 0.08
N VAL A 69 -1.40 8.68 0.81
CA VAL A 69 -0.24 8.53 1.69
C VAL A 69 1.07 8.44 0.92
N LEU A 70 1.09 7.80 -0.25
CA LEU A 70 2.27 7.82 -1.12
C LEU A 70 2.55 9.22 -1.67
N GLY A 71 1.53 10.03 -1.94
CA GLY A 71 1.67 11.44 -2.30
C GLY A 71 2.32 12.26 -1.18
N GLU A 72 1.93 12.04 0.07
CA GLU A 72 2.58 12.68 1.22
C GLU A 72 4.03 12.23 1.42
N ILE A 73 4.32 10.94 1.22
CA ILE A 73 5.69 10.42 1.25
C ILE A 73 6.51 11.02 0.10
N ALA A 74 5.94 11.14 -1.10
CA ALA A 74 6.59 11.77 -2.25
C ALA A 74 6.93 13.24 -1.99
N LYS A 75 6.07 14.00 -1.31
CA LYS A 75 6.40 15.38 -0.88
C LYS A 75 7.61 15.41 0.04
N ARG A 76 7.70 14.49 1.01
CA ARG A 76 8.85 14.36 1.93
C ARG A 76 10.12 13.97 1.19
N TYR A 77 10.02 13.03 0.26
CA TYR A 77 11.12 12.60 -0.60
C TYR A 77 11.63 13.76 -1.46
N ASN A 78 10.75 14.45 -2.19
CA ASN A 78 11.14 15.57 -3.04
C ASN A 78 11.80 16.73 -2.27
N ALA A 79 11.44 16.91 -0.99
CA ALA A 79 12.06 17.92 -0.12
C ALA A 79 13.54 17.63 0.19
N THR A 80 14.01 16.39 0.04
CA THR A 80 15.43 16.03 0.20
C THR A 80 16.27 16.41 -1.03
N ARG A 81 15.63 16.85 -2.13
CA ARG A 81 16.26 17.16 -3.43
C ARG A 81 17.11 15.99 -3.94
N PRO A 82 16.48 14.81 -4.15
CA PRO A 82 17.19 13.60 -4.55
C PRO A 82 17.85 13.77 -5.92
N VAL A 83 19.07 13.25 -6.04
CA VAL A 83 19.83 13.20 -7.29
C VAL A 83 20.03 11.74 -7.68
N VAL A 84 19.51 11.34 -8.84
CA VAL A 84 19.62 9.98 -9.37
C VAL A 84 20.17 10.05 -10.78
N ARG A 85 21.29 9.37 -11.04
CA ARG A 85 22.02 9.44 -12.33
C ARG A 85 22.22 10.88 -12.83
N ASP A 86 22.72 11.75 -11.96
CA ASP A 86 22.94 13.18 -12.27
C ASP A 86 21.68 13.98 -12.65
N HIS A 87 20.48 13.44 -12.43
CA HIS A 87 19.21 14.16 -12.55
C HIS A 87 18.64 14.58 -11.19
N CYS A 88 18.06 15.78 -11.13
CA CYS A 88 17.23 16.22 -10.02
C CYS A 88 15.87 15.56 -10.17
N VAL A 89 15.59 14.51 -9.41
CA VAL A 89 14.34 13.77 -9.58
C VAL A 89 13.20 14.37 -8.77
N THR A 90 12.00 14.34 -9.33
CA THR A 90 10.77 14.74 -8.64
C THR A 90 9.72 13.67 -8.85
N VAL A 91 9.27 13.06 -7.76
CA VAL A 91 8.21 12.03 -7.77
C VAL A 91 6.85 12.71 -7.73
N SER A 92 5.93 12.24 -8.57
CA SER A 92 4.52 12.61 -8.53
C SER A 92 3.68 11.35 -8.47
N VAL A 93 2.77 11.27 -7.50
CA VAL A 93 1.85 10.13 -7.34
C VAL A 93 0.44 10.60 -7.63
N ARG A 94 -0.31 9.85 -8.44
CA ARG A 94 -1.74 10.11 -8.69
C ARG A 94 -2.60 8.87 -8.48
N PRO A 95 -3.83 9.03 -7.96
CA PRO A 95 -4.78 7.93 -7.85
C PRO A 95 -5.37 7.59 -9.23
N SER A 96 -5.55 6.30 -9.51
CA SER A 96 -6.43 5.83 -10.59
C SER A 96 -6.92 4.42 -10.30
N ASP A 97 -8.10 4.06 -10.80
CA ASP A 97 -8.60 2.69 -10.70
C ASP A 97 -7.73 1.73 -11.51
N SER A 98 -7.38 0.59 -10.91
CA SER A 98 -6.47 -0.38 -11.52
C SER A 98 -6.95 -0.90 -12.88
N LYS A 99 -8.27 -1.01 -13.10
CA LYS A 99 -8.82 -1.43 -14.38
C LYS A 99 -8.57 -0.39 -15.47
N VAL A 100 -8.77 0.89 -15.15
CA VAL A 100 -8.51 2.01 -16.07
C VAL A 100 -7.03 2.06 -16.45
N VAL A 101 -6.12 1.89 -15.48
CA VAL A 101 -4.68 1.87 -15.75
C VAL A 101 -4.31 0.66 -16.61
N LEU A 102 -4.84 -0.53 -16.30
CA LEU A 102 -4.60 -1.73 -17.10
C LEU A 102 -5.04 -1.56 -18.56
N GLU A 103 -6.24 -1.00 -18.79
CA GLU A 103 -6.77 -0.74 -20.12
C GLU A 103 -5.87 0.23 -20.90
N GLY A 104 -5.44 1.33 -20.27
CA GLY A 104 -4.50 2.28 -20.89
C GLY A 104 -3.13 1.68 -21.20
N LEU A 105 -2.57 0.88 -20.27
CA LEU A 105 -1.27 0.23 -20.46
C LEU A 105 -1.32 -0.88 -21.51
N ARG A 106 -2.45 -1.58 -21.67
CA ARG A 106 -2.64 -2.57 -22.75
C ARG A 106 -2.88 -1.91 -24.09
N GLY A 107 -3.64 -0.81 -24.12
CA GLY A 107 -3.99 -0.06 -25.32
C GLY A 107 -3.00 1.06 -25.66
N THR A 108 -3.56 2.18 -26.14
CA THR A 108 -2.84 3.42 -26.40
C THR A 108 -3.06 4.37 -25.23
N TRP A 109 -1.97 4.82 -24.61
CA TRP A 109 -2.02 5.76 -23.51
C TRP A 109 -2.37 7.17 -24.00
N ASP A 110 -3.52 7.69 -23.58
CA ASP A 110 -3.95 9.06 -23.88
C ASP A 110 -3.52 10.01 -22.75
N THR A 111 -2.58 10.89 -23.05
CA THR A 111 -2.06 11.84 -22.05
C THR A 111 -3.03 12.95 -21.69
N GLU A 112 -4.02 13.25 -22.53
CA GLU A 112 -5.00 14.30 -22.26
C GLU A 112 -5.98 13.84 -21.18
N SER A 113 -6.52 12.62 -21.31
CA SER A 113 -7.48 12.07 -20.34
C SER A 113 -6.84 11.32 -19.16
N MET A 114 -5.69 10.65 -19.35
CA MET A 114 -5.06 9.81 -18.32
C MET A 114 -3.83 10.46 -17.66
N GLY A 115 -3.42 11.63 -18.16
CA GLY A 115 -2.22 12.33 -17.73
C GLY A 115 -0.92 11.67 -18.23
N PRO A 116 0.25 12.12 -17.74
CA PRO A 116 1.55 11.60 -18.18
C PRO A 116 1.65 10.08 -18.05
N HIS A 117 2.24 9.42 -19.04
CA HIS A 117 2.50 7.98 -18.98
C HIS A 117 3.29 7.65 -17.70
N PRO A 118 2.82 6.70 -16.86
CA PRO A 118 3.52 6.33 -15.64
C PRO A 118 4.87 5.69 -15.96
N VAL A 119 5.82 5.83 -15.04
CA VAL A 119 7.07 5.04 -15.03
C VAL A 119 6.94 3.86 -14.06
N ALA A 120 6.06 3.96 -13.08
CA ALA A 120 5.65 2.87 -12.21
C ALA A 120 4.15 2.90 -11.92
N TRP A 121 3.60 1.72 -11.69
CA TRP A 121 2.21 1.52 -11.30
C TRP A 121 2.15 0.66 -10.03
N ILE A 122 1.38 1.11 -9.04
CA ILE A 122 1.15 0.42 -7.77
C ILE A 122 -0.34 0.08 -7.69
N PRO A 123 -0.80 -1.01 -8.32
CA PRO A 123 -2.18 -1.47 -8.15
C PRO A 123 -2.40 -2.00 -6.75
N GLN A 124 -3.66 -2.20 -6.35
CA GLN A 124 -4.00 -2.77 -5.05
C GLN A 124 -3.56 -4.25 -4.92
N SER A 125 -3.51 -4.98 -6.05
CA SER A 125 -3.13 -6.39 -6.08
C SER A 125 -2.27 -6.78 -7.29
N SER A 126 -1.39 -7.77 -7.11
CA SER A 126 -0.68 -8.51 -8.16
C SER A 126 -1.59 -9.20 -9.16
N LEU A 127 -2.90 -9.30 -8.90
CA LEU A 127 -3.89 -9.67 -9.90
C LEU A 127 -3.71 -8.85 -11.19
N TRP A 128 -3.56 -7.54 -11.05
CA TRP A 128 -3.45 -6.61 -12.16
C TRP A 128 -2.12 -6.74 -12.92
N ALA A 129 -1.06 -7.11 -12.20
CA ALA A 129 0.24 -7.44 -12.80
C ALA A 129 0.13 -8.69 -13.69
N ALA A 130 -0.52 -9.74 -13.19
CA ALA A 130 -0.74 -10.98 -13.94
C ALA A 130 -1.59 -10.75 -15.20
N GLU A 131 -2.63 -9.92 -15.09
CA GLU A 131 -3.41 -9.47 -16.24
C GLU A 131 -2.52 -8.72 -17.24
N LEU A 132 -1.78 -7.69 -16.82
CA LEU A 132 -0.92 -6.92 -17.71
C LEU A 132 0.06 -7.82 -18.47
N THR A 133 0.75 -8.73 -17.77
CA THR A 133 1.77 -9.60 -18.38
C THR A 133 1.19 -10.71 -19.24
N THR A 134 -0.06 -11.14 -19.02
CA THR A 134 -0.75 -12.07 -19.93
C THR A 134 -0.93 -11.46 -21.34
N GLY A 135 -1.17 -10.14 -21.42
CA GLY A 135 -1.29 -9.42 -22.69
C GLY A 135 0.03 -8.84 -23.22
N LYS A 136 0.94 -8.47 -22.32
CA LYS A 136 2.25 -7.87 -22.62
C LYS A 136 3.34 -8.44 -21.70
N PRO A 137 3.93 -9.61 -22.03
CA PRO A 137 4.84 -10.34 -21.13
C PRO A 137 6.05 -9.55 -20.63
N ASN A 138 6.53 -8.59 -21.41
CA ASN A 138 7.70 -7.76 -21.10
C ASN A 138 7.31 -6.34 -20.64
N ALA A 139 6.07 -6.09 -20.20
CA ALA A 139 5.64 -4.75 -19.79
C ALA A 139 6.17 -4.31 -18.42
N VAL A 140 6.66 -5.25 -17.60
CA VAL A 140 7.11 -5.00 -16.23
C VAL A 140 8.55 -5.45 -16.09
N GLU A 141 9.38 -4.63 -15.46
CA GLU A 141 10.77 -4.95 -15.18
C GLU A 141 10.90 -5.88 -13.95
N GLY A 142 11.66 -6.96 -14.10
CA GLY A 142 12.02 -7.84 -12.99
C GLY A 142 10.82 -8.49 -12.29
N SER A 143 10.98 -8.77 -11.00
CA SER A 143 9.92 -9.29 -10.13
C SER A 143 9.43 -8.17 -9.21
N PRO A 144 8.13 -7.83 -9.23
CA PRO A 144 7.59 -6.78 -8.38
C PRO A 144 7.69 -7.08 -6.89
N ASP A 145 8.20 -6.12 -6.13
CA ASP A 145 8.15 -6.11 -4.67
C ASP A 145 6.90 -5.40 -4.16
N SER A 146 6.33 -5.90 -3.07
CA SER A 146 5.20 -5.28 -2.36
C SER A 146 5.66 -4.12 -1.48
N LEU A 147 4.95 -2.99 -1.53
CA LEU A 147 5.18 -1.86 -0.60
C LEU A 147 4.46 -2.05 0.74
N ALA A 148 3.26 -2.62 0.65
CA ALA A 148 2.34 -2.80 1.75
C ALA A 148 1.47 -4.02 1.47
N SER A 149 0.78 -4.50 2.49
CA SER A 149 -0.24 -5.52 2.32
C SER A 149 -1.45 -5.24 3.19
N SER A 150 -2.59 -5.76 2.76
CA SER A 150 -3.80 -5.83 3.56
C SER A 150 -4.52 -7.14 3.24
N PRO A 151 -4.68 -8.05 4.21
CA PRO A 151 -5.53 -9.22 4.06
C PRO A 151 -6.94 -8.81 3.62
N VAL A 152 -7.56 -9.65 2.80
CA VAL A 152 -8.98 -9.54 2.49
C VAL A 152 -9.74 -10.38 3.52
N VAL A 153 -10.66 -9.72 4.20
CA VAL A 153 -11.49 -10.26 5.28
C VAL A 153 -12.95 -10.14 4.89
N LEU A 154 -13.83 -10.81 5.63
CA LEU A 154 -15.26 -10.51 5.58
C LEU A 154 -15.59 -9.47 6.66
N ALA A 155 -16.03 -8.28 6.26
CA ALA A 155 -16.66 -7.34 7.18
C ALA A 155 -18.07 -7.81 7.49
N MET A 156 -18.34 -8.15 8.75
CA MET A 156 -19.63 -8.64 9.21
C MET A 156 -19.92 -8.17 10.63
N ARG A 157 -21.17 -8.35 11.08
CA ARG A 157 -21.52 -8.07 12.48
C ARG A 157 -20.86 -9.07 13.44
N SER A 158 -20.53 -8.61 14.64
CA SER A 158 -19.89 -9.39 15.69
C SER A 158 -20.70 -10.62 16.07
N GLU A 159 -22.03 -10.52 16.13
CA GLU A 159 -22.93 -11.64 16.40
C GLU A 159 -22.72 -12.80 15.41
N PHE A 160 -22.52 -12.51 14.12
CA PHE A 160 -22.23 -13.56 13.14
C PHE A 160 -20.78 -14.02 13.25
N ALA A 161 -19.81 -13.09 13.38
CA ALA A 161 -18.39 -13.41 13.50
C ALA A 161 -18.11 -14.35 14.68
N ASP A 162 -18.70 -14.09 15.84
CA ASP A 162 -18.51 -14.89 17.07
C ASP A 162 -19.05 -16.31 16.90
N ASN A 163 -20.22 -16.45 16.26
CA ASN A 163 -20.82 -17.76 15.98
C ASN A 163 -20.11 -18.54 14.87
N ALA A 164 -19.49 -17.84 13.92
CA ALA A 164 -18.76 -18.39 12.78
C ALA A 164 -17.31 -18.76 13.11
N ALA A 165 -16.76 -18.26 14.22
CA ALA A 165 -15.38 -18.49 14.64
C ALA A 165 -15.03 -19.98 14.67
N GLY A 166 -13.98 -20.35 13.91
CA GLY A 166 -13.52 -21.74 13.78
C GLY A 166 -14.44 -22.67 12.97
N LYS A 167 -15.56 -22.17 12.43
CA LYS A 167 -16.55 -22.98 11.70
C LYS A 167 -16.71 -22.58 10.23
N LEU A 168 -16.51 -21.30 9.90
CA LEU A 168 -16.70 -20.78 8.55
C LEU A 168 -15.39 -20.76 7.77
N ALA A 169 -15.34 -21.47 6.64
CA ALA A 169 -14.25 -21.42 5.67
C ALA A 169 -14.66 -20.72 4.36
N TRP A 170 -13.67 -20.29 3.58
CA TRP A 170 -13.92 -19.73 2.24
C TRP A 170 -14.67 -20.72 1.33
N SER A 171 -14.39 -22.02 1.42
CA SER A 171 -15.04 -23.08 0.64
C SER A 171 -16.53 -23.26 0.95
N ASP A 172 -17.01 -22.78 2.11
CA ASP A 172 -18.39 -22.98 2.55
C ASP A 172 -19.35 -21.94 1.98
N LEU A 173 -18.83 -20.77 1.59
CA LEU A 173 -19.62 -19.62 1.14
C LEU A 173 -20.60 -19.96 0.00
N PRO A 174 -20.21 -20.72 -1.05
CA PRO A 174 -21.16 -21.12 -2.10
C PRO A 174 -22.34 -21.95 -1.59
N GLY A 175 -22.09 -22.85 -0.64
CA GLY A 175 -23.13 -23.69 -0.04
C GLY A 175 -24.05 -22.90 0.87
N LEU A 176 -23.51 -21.94 1.62
CA LEU A 176 -24.26 -21.05 2.51
C LEU A 176 -25.14 -20.07 1.74
N ALA A 177 -24.68 -19.61 0.57
CA ALA A 177 -25.44 -18.72 -0.31
C ALA A 177 -26.69 -19.41 -0.90
N LYS A 178 -26.58 -20.70 -1.25
CA LYS A 178 -27.66 -21.47 -1.89
C LYS A 178 -28.72 -22.01 -0.92
N ARG A 179 -28.34 -22.34 0.33
CA ARG A 179 -29.25 -23.01 1.28
C ARG A 179 -30.16 -22.00 1.98
N PRO A 180 -31.50 -22.09 1.86
CA PRO A 180 -32.44 -21.10 2.41
C PRO A 180 -32.36 -20.88 3.93
N ASN A 181 -31.85 -21.85 4.69
CA ASN A 181 -31.73 -21.81 6.14
C ASN A 181 -30.28 -21.91 6.64
N ALA A 182 -29.29 -21.61 5.77
CA ALA A 182 -27.86 -21.72 6.06
C ALA A 182 -27.43 -21.07 7.38
N MET A 183 -28.01 -19.92 7.72
CA MET A 183 -27.62 -19.17 8.91
C MET A 183 -28.04 -19.86 10.21
N ALA A 184 -28.95 -20.86 10.18
CA ALA A 184 -29.28 -21.68 11.33
C ALA A 184 -28.09 -22.48 11.86
N ASP A 185 -27.14 -22.85 11.00
CA ASP A 185 -25.91 -23.57 11.37
C ASP A 185 -25.01 -22.73 12.31
N PHE A 186 -25.21 -21.42 12.30
CA PHE A 186 -24.52 -20.45 13.14
C PHE A 186 -25.41 -19.89 14.26
N GLY A 187 -26.53 -20.56 14.57
CA GLY A 187 -27.46 -20.08 15.61
C GLY A 187 -28.27 -18.84 15.20
N LEU A 188 -28.33 -18.52 13.91
CA LEU A 188 -29.03 -17.35 13.35
C LEU A 188 -30.19 -17.78 12.43
N PRO A 189 -31.15 -18.61 12.90
CA PRO A 189 -32.15 -19.26 12.04
C PRO A 189 -33.11 -18.27 11.35
N THR A 190 -33.26 -17.06 11.88
CA THR A 190 -34.14 -16.02 11.32
C THR A 190 -33.49 -15.22 10.19
N TRP A 191 -32.21 -15.43 9.90
CA TRP A 191 -31.47 -14.67 8.88
C TRP A 191 -31.58 -15.32 7.48
N GLY A 192 -31.99 -16.58 7.39
CA GLY A 192 -32.21 -17.28 6.12
C GLY A 192 -30.91 -17.79 5.47
N PRO A 193 -30.70 -17.61 4.14
CA PRO A 193 -29.44 -17.93 3.47
C PRO A 193 -28.36 -16.89 3.78
N LEU A 194 -27.10 -17.19 3.48
CA LEU A 194 -26.04 -16.18 3.57
C LEU A 194 -26.20 -15.12 2.47
N ARG A 195 -26.45 -13.87 2.86
CA ARG A 195 -26.46 -12.70 1.96
C ARG A 195 -25.08 -12.03 1.96
N LEU A 196 -24.13 -12.64 1.27
CA LEU A 196 -22.77 -12.12 1.07
C LEU A 196 -22.78 -11.12 -0.10
N ALA A 197 -22.57 -9.84 0.18
CA ALA A 197 -22.37 -8.84 -0.85
C ALA A 197 -21.06 -9.10 -1.60
N MET A 198 -21.07 -8.95 -2.93
CA MET A 198 -19.91 -9.15 -3.81
C MET A 198 -19.78 -7.95 -4.76
N PRO A 199 -19.29 -6.79 -4.28
CA PRO A 199 -19.14 -5.59 -5.10
C PRO A 199 -18.19 -5.81 -6.29
N VAL A 200 -18.68 -5.54 -7.50
CA VAL A 200 -17.90 -5.66 -8.75
C VAL A 200 -17.67 -4.29 -9.44
N GLY A 201 -17.89 -3.20 -8.71
CA GLY A 201 -17.67 -1.83 -9.19
C GLY A 201 -16.21 -1.39 -9.12
N VAL A 202 -15.99 -0.13 -8.77
CA VAL A 202 -14.63 0.43 -8.57
C VAL A 202 -13.93 -0.28 -7.40
N ALA A 203 -12.62 -0.52 -7.52
CA ALA A 203 -11.82 -1.21 -6.51
C ALA A 203 -12.39 -2.59 -6.07
N ALA A 204 -12.84 -3.41 -7.04
CA ALA A 204 -13.43 -4.73 -6.81
C ALA A 204 -12.41 -5.85 -6.46
N ASP A 205 -11.13 -5.52 -6.23
CA ASP A 205 -10.08 -6.49 -5.95
C ASP A 205 -10.42 -7.42 -4.79
N ALA A 206 -11.02 -6.90 -3.71
CA ALA A 206 -11.42 -7.72 -2.56
C ALA A 206 -12.40 -8.83 -2.97
N THR A 207 -13.32 -8.55 -3.88
CA THR A 207 -14.26 -9.54 -4.42
C THR A 207 -13.53 -10.56 -5.29
N VAL A 208 -12.64 -10.15 -6.19
CA VAL A 208 -11.87 -11.10 -7.02
C VAL A 208 -10.94 -11.97 -6.16
N LEU A 209 -10.22 -11.39 -5.21
CA LEU A 209 -9.33 -12.10 -4.31
C LEU A 209 -10.10 -13.07 -3.40
N SER A 210 -11.29 -12.69 -2.92
CA SER A 210 -12.17 -13.62 -2.18
C SER A 210 -12.65 -14.79 -3.06
N ALA A 211 -12.93 -14.55 -4.34
CA ALA A 211 -13.29 -15.61 -5.28
C ALA A 211 -12.11 -16.57 -5.54
N GLN A 212 -10.87 -16.08 -5.55
CA GLN A 212 -9.68 -16.94 -5.61
C GLN A 212 -9.54 -17.81 -4.36
N ALA A 213 -9.81 -17.28 -3.17
CA ALA A 213 -9.80 -18.06 -1.93
C ALA A 213 -10.92 -19.12 -1.90
N ILE A 214 -12.12 -18.79 -2.39
CA ILE A 214 -13.21 -19.76 -2.62
C ILE A 214 -12.72 -20.85 -3.58
N ALA A 215 -12.13 -20.49 -4.71
CA ALA A 215 -11.64 -21.45 -5.70
C ALA A 215 -10.55 -22.38 -5.15
N ALA A 216 -9.60 -21.84 -4.38
CA ALA A 216 -8.54 -22.60 -3.73
C ALA A 216 -9.11 -23.59 -2.71
N GLY A 217 -10.07 -23.14 -1.88
CA GLY A 217 -10.76 -23.99 -0.92
C GLY A 217 -11.59 -25.11 -1.58
N VAL A 218 -12.36 -24.77 -2.63
CA VAL A 218 -13.17 -25.75 -3.39
C VAL A 218 -12.29 -26.79 -4.08
N SER A 219 -11.14 -26.37 -4.59
CA SER A 219 -10.14 -27.25 -5.22
C SER A 219 -9.28 -28.00 -4.21
N ARG A 220 -9.34 -27.62 -2.92
CA ARG A 220 -8.52 -28.17 -1.82
C ARG A 220 -7.02 -28.10 -2.13
N THR A 221 -6.59 -27.03 -2.80
CA THR A 221 -5.17 -26.82 -3.10
C THR A 221 -4.49 -26.13 -1.92
N SER A 222 -3.27 -26.55 -1.61
CA SER A 222 -2.36 -25.89 -0.66
C SER A 222 -1.24 -25.11 -1.37
N GLY A 223 -1.16 -25.20 -2.70
CA GLY A 223 -0.22 -24.46 -3.54
C GLY A 223 -0.93 -23.45 -4.45
N PRO A 224 -0.19 -22.85 -5.40
CA PRO A 224 -0.78 -22.00 -6.42
C PRO A 224 -1.98 -22.65 -7.10
N LEU A 225 -3.09 -21.92 -7.20
CA LEU A 225 -4.25 -22.35 -7.98
C LEU A 225 -3.84 -22.42 -9.46
N THR A 226 -4.05 -23.59 -10.09
CA THR A 226 -3.71 -23.80 -11.51
C THR A 226 -4.86 -23.42 -12.43
N ALA A 227 -4.56 -23.20 -13.72
CA ALA A 227 -5.59 -22.88 -14.71
C ALA A 227 -6.69 -23.96 -14.78
N ALA A 228 -6.30 -25.24 -14.80
CA ALA A 228 -7.24 -26.37 -14.85
C ALA A 228 -8.15 -26.44 -13.61
N GLN A 229 -7.63 -26.07 -12.43
CA GLN A 229 -8.44 -25.98 -11.21
C GLN A 229 -9.43 -24.82 -11.28
N ALA A 230 -8.97 -23.64 -11.70
CA ALA A 230 -9.79 -22.44 -11.82
C ALA A 230 -10.94 -22.60 -12.84
N GLU A 231 -10.70 -23.32 -13.94
CA GLU A 231 -11.69 -23.60 -14.98
C GLU A 231 -12.60 -24.80 -14.67
N SER A 232 -12.37 -25.50 -13.57
CA SER A 232 -13.17 -26.65 -13.19
C SER A 232 -14.62 -26.25 -12.88
N ARG A 233 -15.57 -27.14 -13.21
CA ARG A 233 -17.00 -26.92 -12.94
C ARG A 233 -17.31 -26.59 -11.47
N PRO A 234 -16.73 -27.29 -10.47
CA PRO A 234 -16.99 -26.96 -9.06
C PRO A 234 -16.61 -25.52 -8.69
N VAL A 235 -15.50 -25.00 -9.22
CA VAL A 235 -15.05 -23.63 -8.99
C VAL A 235 -15.99 -22.64 -9.66
N ALA A 236 -16.31 -22.86 -10.94
CA ALA A 236 -17.22 -22.00 -11.70
C ALA A 236 -18.62 -21.94 -11.06
N ASP A 237 -19.19 -23.10 -10.71
CA ASP A 237 -20.50 -23.21 -10.06
C ASP A 237 -20.50 -22.62 -8.64
N GLY A 238 -19.37 -22.70 -7.95
CA GLY A 238 -19.18 -22.16 -6.61
C GLY A 238 -19.16 -20.63 -6.61
N ILE A 239 -18.34 -20.03 -7.48
CA ILE A 239 -18.26 -18.56 -7.62
C ILE A 239 -19.59 -18.01 -8.12
N LYS A 240 -20.19 -18.64 -9.14
CA LYS A 240 -21.51 -18.26 -9.65
C LYS A 240 -22.58 -18.31 -8.56
N ALA A 241 -22.56 -19.32 -7.68
CA ALA A 241 -23.51 -19.41 -6.57
C ALA A 241 -23.50 -18.18 -5.66
N VAL A 242 -22.29 -17.71 -5.32
CA VAL A 242 -22.12 -16.57 -4.43
C VAL A 242 -22.53 -15.28 -5.15
N LEU A 243 -22.14 -15.11 -6.41
CA LEU A 243 -22.49 -13.93 -7.21
C LEU A 243 -24.00 -13.83 -7.48
N ASP A 244 -24.65 -14.92 -7.89
CA ASP A 244 -26.09 -14.94 -8.18
C ASP A 244 -26.93 -14.66 -6.92
N ALA A 245 -26.44 -15.05 -5.75
CA ALA A 245 -27.09 -14.81 -4.46
C ALA A 245 -26.72 -13.46 -3.83
N ALA A 246 -25.75 -12.73 -4.40
CA ALA A 246 -25.24 -11.51 -3.82
C ALA A 246 -26.31 -10.40 -3.82
N PRO A 247 -26.61 -9.78 -2.68
CA PRO A 247 -27.49 -8.63 -2.63
C PRO A 247 -26.88 -7.43 -3.37
N THR A 248 -27.74 -6.54 -3.87
CA THR A 248 -27.31 -5.28 -4.49
C THR A 248 -26.48 -4.46 -3.50
N THR A 249 -25.29 -4.06 -3.94
CA THR A 249 -24.32 -3.36 -3.10
C THR A 249 -24.38 -1.84 -3.35
N PRO A 250 -24.49 -1.00 -2.30
CA PRO A 250 -24.44 0.46 -2.47
C PRO A 250 -23.17 0.88 -3.19
N GLU A 251 -23.32 1.74 -4.21
CA GLU A 251 -22.22 2.26 -5.06
C GLU A 251 -21.35 1.17 -5.73
N GLY A 252 -21.76 -0.11 -5.66
CA GLY A 252 -20.97 -1.22 -6.15
C GLY A 252 -19.63 -1.42 -5.45
N ALA A 253 -19.45 -0.90 -4.21
CA ALA A 253 -18.17 -0.87 -3.52
C ALA A 253 -18.23 -1.46 -2.09
N ALA A 254 -17.10 -2.01 -1.62
CA ALA A 254 -17.03 -2.72 -0.33
C ALA A 254 -17.23 -1.82 0.88
N ALA A 255 -16.68 -0.60 0.87
CA ALA A 255 -16.78 0.32 2.01
C ALA A 255 -18.22 0.79 2.27
N PRO A 256 -18.99 1.28 1.28
CA PRO A 256 -20.41 1.57 1.45
C PRO A 256 -21.23 0.34 1.87
N ALA A 257 -20.89 -0.86 1.38
CA ALA A 257 -21.54 -2.10 1.79
C ALA A 257 -21.33 -2.39 3.28
N ALA A 258 -20.10 -2.25 3.79
CA ALA A 258 -19.78 -2.43 5.20
C ALA A 258 -20.54 -1.43 6.10
N VAL A 259 -20.65 -0.17 5.65
CA VAL A 259 -21.47 0.85 6.33
C VAL A 259 -22.95 0.43 6.35
N ALA A 260 -23.50 -0.05 5.22
CA ALA A 260 -24.87 -0.52 5.17
C ALA A 260 -25.11 -1.76 6.07
N ILE A 261 -24.17 -2.71 6.15
CA ILE A 261 -24.23 -3.85 7.07
C ILE A 261 -24.30 -3.37 8.53
N SER A 262 -23.50 -2.36 8.89
CA SER A 262 -23.47 -1.84 10.27
C SER A 262 -24.78 -1.18 10.71
N ARG A 263 -25.59 -0.68 9.77
CA ARG A 263 -26.82 0.08 10.04
C ARG A 263 -28.12 -0.73 9.83
N ALA A 264 -28.08 -1.76 9.00
CA ALA A 264 -29.29 -2.51 8.61
C ALA A 264 -29.72 -3.55 9.66
N ASP A 265 -31.01 -3.89 9.69
CA ASP A 265 -31.51 -5.08 10.40
C ASP A 265 -30.84 -6.34 9.80
N PRO A 266 -30.04 -7.09 10.58
CA PRO A 266 -29.30 -8.22 10.05
C PRO A 266 -30.19 -9.36 9.53
N ARG A 267 -31.47 -9.43 9.92
CA ARG A 267 -32.40 -10.45 9.41
C ARG A 267 -32.81 -10.19 7.95
N ARG A 268 -32.72 -8.94 7.50
CA ARG A 268 -33.21 -8.48 6.19
C ARG A 268 -32.11 -7.89 5.30
N GLY A 269 -30.99 -7.50 5.89
CA GLY A 269 -29.87 -6.85 5.19
C GLY A 269 -28.80 -7.82 4.68
N MET A 270 -27.71 -7.22 4.21
CA MET A 270 -26.46 -7.92 3.88
C MET A 270 -25.83 -8.44 5.18
N HIS A 271 -25.24 -9.63 5.16
CA HIS A 271 -24.62 -10.23 6.35
C HIS A 271 -23.11 -9.99 6.40
N ALA A 272 -22.48 -9.98 5.23
CA ALA A 272 -21.04 -9.83 5.08
C ALA A 272 -20.68 -9.21 3.73
N VAL A 273 -19.48 -8.64 3.63
CA VAL A 273 -18.86 -8.19 2.38
C VAL A 273 -17.35 -8.45 2.43
N PRO A 274 -16.71 -8.94 1.35
CA PRO A 274 -15.26 -8.97 1.29
C PRO A 274 -14.71 -7.55 1.21
N ILE A 275 -13.75 -7.23 2.08
CA ILE A 275 -13.12 -5.91 2.16
C ILE A 275 -11.66 -6.10 2.59
N THR A 276 -10.78 -5.14 2.27
CA THR A 276 -9.43 -5.16 2.85
C THR A 276 -9.49 -4.83 4.35
N GLU A 277 -8.67 -5.51 5.16
CA GLU A 277 -8.49 -5.22 6.58
C GLU A 277 -8.21 -3.73 6.83
N GLN A 278 -7.39 -3.12 5.97
CA GLN A 278 -7.06 -1.70 5.97
C GLN A 278 -8.28 -0.79 5.80
N GLN A 279 -9.14 -1.07 4.81
CA GLN A 279 -10.35 -0.27 4.58
C GLN A 279 -11.32 -0.37 5.76
N LEU A 280 -11.53 -1.58 6.32
CA LEU A 280 -12.39 -1.74 7.50
C LEU A 280 -11.80 -1.04 8.73
N TYR A 281 -10.47 -1.08 8.90
CA TYR A 281 -9.79 -0.34 9.96
C TYR A 281 -10.06 1.16 9.85
N LEU A 282 -9.95 1.75 8.65
CA LEU A 282 -10.26 3.16 8.43
C LEU A 282 -11.72 3.49 8.70
N LEU A 283 -12.67 2.67 8.24
CA LEU A 283 -14.09 2.89 8.50
C LEU A 283 -14.42 2.92 9.99
N ALA A 284 -13.82 2.02 10.77
CA ALA A 284 -14.00 2.01 12.22
C ALA A 284 -13.29 3.19 12.89
N ARG A 285 -12.10 3.58 12.41
CA ARG A 285 -11.36 4.74 12.92
C ARG A 285 -12.10 6.06 12.70
N THR A 286 -12.79 6.23 11.57
CA THR A 286 -13.56 7.44 11.25
C THR A 286 -14.98 7.42 11.84
N GLY A 287 -15.40 6.31 12.46
CA GLY A 287 -16.76 6.13 12.97
C GLY A 287 -17.81 5.91 11.89
N ALA A 288 -17.40 5.60 10.65
CA ALA A 288 -18.32 5.27 9.56
C ALA A 288 -19.07 3.96 9.80
N VAL A 289 -18.42 3.00 10.48
CA VAL A 289 -19.04 1.79 11.04
C VAL A 289 -19.00 1.84 12.57
N ASP A 290 -19.99 1.23 13.21
CA ASP A 290 -20.06 1.14 14.67
C ASP A 290 -19.22 -0.04 15.23
N THR A 291 -19.21 -0.18 16.55
CA THR A 291 -18.47 -1.23 17.27
C THR A 291 -19.04 -2.63 17.10
N SER A 292 -20.17 -2.79 16.40
CA SER A 292 -20.75 -4.09 16.09
C SER A 292 -20.10 -4.74 14.86
N MET A 293 -19.27 -4.03 14.11
CA MET A 293 -18.56 -4.61 12.96
C MET A 293 -17.24 -5.27 13.37
N ARG A 294 -16.89 -6.38 12.72
CA ARG A 294 -15.62 -7.11 12.91
C ARG A 294 -15.02 -7.53 11.56
N ALA A 295 -13.70 -7.51 11.49
CA ALA A 295 -12.93 -8.25 10.49
C ALA A 295 -12.98 -9.73 10.83
N PHE A 296 -13.65 -10.52 9.99
CA PHE A 296 -13.67 -11.97 10.12
C PHE A 296 -12.75 -12.60 9.08
N PHE A 297 -11.89 -13.52 9.52
CA PHE A 297 -11.00 -14.31 8.67
C PHE A 297 -11.59 -15.71 8.53
N PRO A 298 -12.24 -16.06 7.40
CA PRO A 298 -12.65 -17.43 7.16
C PRO A 298 -11.45 -18.37 7.16
N SER A 299 -11.65 -19.60 7.63
CA SER A 299 -10.64 -20.65 7.57
C SER A 299 -10.24 -20.96 6.12
N GLY A 300 -8.99 -21.39 5.96
CA GLY A 300 -8.35 -21.63 4.66
C GLY A 300 -7.40 -20.48 4.27
N ALA A 301 -6.89 -20.58 3.05
CA ALA A 301 -5.91 -19.64 2.52
C ALA A 301 -6.47 -18.21 2.46
N THR A 302 -5.78 -17.27 3.10
CA THR A 302 -6.19 -15.88 3.27
C THR A 302 -5.75 -15.05 2.06
N PRO A 303 -6.67 -14.51 1.25
CA PRO A 303 -6.32 -13.61 0.16
C PRO A 303 -5.69 -12.31 0.69
N VAL A 304 -4.74 -11.74 -0.05
CA VAL A 304 -4.02 -10.53 0.34
C VAL A 304 -3.96 -9.54 -0.83
N ALA A 305 -4.38 -8.30 -0.59
CA ALA A 305 -4.04 -7.16 -1.43
C ALA A 305 -2.60 -6.74 -1.10
N ASP A 306 -1.68 -6.84 -2.05
CA ASP A 306 -0.23 -6.85 -1.84
C ASP A 306 0.51 -5.65 -2.45
N TYR A 307 -0.20 -4.68 -3.04
CA TYR A 307 0.36 -3.39 -3.50
C TYR A 307 1.75 -3.49 -4.15
N PRO A 308 1.91 -4.29 -5.21
CA PRO A 308 3.20 -4.50 -5.86
C PRO A 308 3.64 -3.23 -6.60
N VAL A 309 4.95 -2.95 -6.63
CA VAL A 309 5.50 -1.90 -7.47
C VAL A 309 5.81 -2.47 -8.85
N LEU A 310 4.98 -2.14 -9.83
CA LEU A 310 5.19 -2.50 -11.23
C LEU A 310 6.00 -1.40 -11.91
N ARG A 311 7.31 -1.57 -12.00
CA ARG A 311 8.18 -0.74 -12.84
C ARG A 311 7.91 -1.06 -14.31
N LEU A 312 7.54 -0.07 -15.10
CA LEU A 312 7.17 -0.30 -16.49
C LEU A 312 8.42 -0.34 -17.38
N ALA A 313 8.50 -1.37 -18.23
CA ALA A 313 9.63 -1.63 -19.12
C ALA A 313 9.38 -1.07 -20.55
N ASP A 314 8.80 0.12 -20.66
CA ASP A 314 8.48 0.77 -21.94
C ASP A 314 9.65 1.63 -22.45
N ASP A 315 9.75 1.82 -23.77
CA ASP A 315 10.78 2.65 -24.40
C ASP A 315 10.71 4.14 -23.99
N LYS A 316 9.58 4.53 -23.41
CA LYS A 316 9.31 5.85 -22.83
C LYS A 316 9.89 6.05 -21.43
N VAL A 317 10.40 5.00 -20.79
CA VAL A 317 10.96 5.09 -19.43
C VAL A 317 12.48 5.18 -19.51
N SER A 318 13.04 6.30 -19.04
CA SER A 318 14.49 6.46 -18.98
C SER A 318 15.12 5.70 -17.81
N ALA A 319 16.41 5.38 -17.90
CA ALA A 319 17.13 4.74 -16.80
C ALA A 319 17.11 5.59 -15.51
N ALA A 320 17.16 6.92 -15.61
CA ALA A 320 17.06 7.81 -14.47
C ALA A 320 15.68 7.76 -13.81
N GLN A 321 14.61 7.64 -14.60
CA GLN A 321 13.26 7.47 -14.09
C GLN A 321 13.09 6.11 -13.40
N SER A 322 13.59 5.04 -14.03
CA SER A 322 13.49 3.68 -13.50
C SER A 322 14.26 3.52 -12.18
N ASP A 323 15.49 4.04 -12.09
CA ASP A 323 16.27 4.05 -10.85
C ASP A 323 15.68 5.00 -9.80
N GLY A 324 15.06 6.10 -10.22
CA GLY A 324 14.35 7.00 -9.32
C GLY A 324 13.12 6.37 -8.66
N VAL A 325 12.46 5.41 -9.33
CA VAL A 325 11.41 4.60 -8.70
C VAL A 325 11.99 3.75 -7.57
N VAL A 326 13.17 3.14 -7.77
CA VAL A 326 13.85 2.33 -6.73
C VAL A 326 14.16 3.18 -5.52
N ASP A 327 14.81 4.34 -5.75
CA ASP A 327 15.22 5.23 -4.66
C ASP A 327 14.00 5.74 -3.87
N PHE A 328 12.90 6.07 -4.56
CA PHE A 328 11.65 6.41 -3.90
C PHE A 328 11.04 5.24 -3.11
N VAL A 329 11.03 4.03 -3.66
CA VAL A 329 10.52 2.83 -2.98
C VAL A 329 11.34 2.52 -1.72
N ASP A 330 12.66 2.65 -1.78
CA ASP A 330 13.54 2.48 -0.62
C ASP A 330 13.25 3.53 0.45
N PHE A 331 12.98 4.77 0.04
CA PHE A 331 12.53 5.83 0.95
C PHE A 331 11.17 5.52 1.61
N VAL A 332 10.19 5.00 0.85
CA VAL A 332 8.88 4.56 1.38
C VAL A 332 9.06 3.45 2.42
N LYS A 333 10.03 2.54 2.22
CA LYS A 333 10.32 1.44 3.15
C LYS A 333 11.08 1.88 4.41
N MET A 334 11.49 3.15 4.54
CA MET A 334 12.11 3.67 5.76
C MET A 334 11.11 3.69 6.93
N PRO A 335 11.53 3.43 8.20
CA PRO A 335 10.62 3.31 9.34
C PRO A 335 9.64 4.47 9.52
N ALA A 336 10.11 5.71 9.31
CA ALA A 336 9.28 6.91 9.46
C ALA A 336 8.16 7.00 8.42
N GLN A 337 8.38 6.50 7.20
CA GLN A 337 7.38 6.51 6.13
C GLN A 337 6.48 5.27 6.22
N ALA A 338 7.06 4.10 6.53
CA ALA A 338 6.32 2.88 6.83
C ALA A 338 5.31 3.08 7.97
N ALA A 339 5.65 3.90 8.98
CA ALA A 339 4.72 4.26 10.07
C ALA A 339 3.48 5.04 9.60
N LEU A 340 3.58 5.80 8.49
CA LEU A 340 2.40 6.46 7.91
C LEU A 340 1.43 5.43 7.31
N LEU A 341 1.99 4.44 6.61
CA LEU A 341 1.22 3.33 6.04
C LEU A 341 0.55 2.51 7.16
N THR A 342 1.30 2.10 8.18
CA THR A 342 0.72 1.32 9.29
C THR A 342 -0.29 2.12 10.10
N GLY A 343 -0.10 3.43 10.25
CA GLY A 343 -1.08 4.34 10.84
C GLY A 343 -2.43 4.37 10.10
N LEU A 344 -2.44 4.05 8.81
CA LEU A 344 -3.65 3.93 7.98
C LEU A 344 -4.19 2.50 7.89
N GLY A 345 -3.62 1.55 8.63
CA GLY A 345 -4.06 0.16 8.69
C GLY A 345 -3.44 -0.76 7.65
N PHE A 346 -2.44 -0.29 6.90
CA PHE A 346 -1.64 -1.18 6.06
C PHE A 346 -0.67 -2.01 6.91
N ARG A 347 -0.31 -3.19 6.43
CA ARG A 347 0.80 -3.97 6.95
C ARG A 347 2.04 -3.70 6.10
N THR A 348 3.20 -3.60 6.74
CA THR A 348 4.49 -3.44 6.06
C THR A 348 5.48 -4.42 6.68
N GLU A 349 6.52 -4.82 5.94
CA GLU A 349 7.53 -5.75 6.45
C GLU A 349 8.36 -5.17 7.60
N ARG A 350 8.59 -3.85 7.57
CA ARG A 350 9.58 -3.16 8.43
C ARG A 350 8.98 -2.33 9.56
N ALA A 351 7.65 -2.30 9.69
CA ALA A 351 6.99 -1.61 10.79
C ALA A 351 5.95 -2.50 11.46
N GLN A 352 5.80 -2.33 12.78
CA GLN A 352 4.76 -3.02 13.52
C GLN A 352 3.37 -2.57 13.02
N PRO A 353 2.41 -3.50 12.89
CA PRO A 353 1.03 -3.15 12.62
C PRO A 353 0.49 -2.13 13.64
N SER A 354 -0.54 -1.40 13.26
CA SER A 354 -1.29 -0.58 14.22
C SER A 354 -1.84 -1.44 15.36
N MET A 355 -2.07 -0.84 16.52
CA MET A 355 -2.63 -1.50 17.71
C MET A 355 -4.06 -2.05 17.51
N GLY A 356 -4.69 -1.78 16.36
CA GLY A 356 -6.05 -2.19 16.06
C GLY A 356 -7.10 -1.20 16.57
N ASN A 357 -8.37 -1.59 16.44
CA ASN A 357 -9.54 -0.88 16.92
C ASN A 357 -10.69 -1.86 17.20
N SER A 358 -11.91 -1.35 17.38
CA SER A 358 -13.08 -2.20 17.65
C SER A 358 -13.42 -3.17 16.52
N ALA A 359 -13.06 -2.90 15.27
CA ALA A 359 -13.36 -3.80 14.16
C ALA A 359 -12.18 -4.71 13.79
N VAL A 360 -10.95 -4.24 13.97
CA VAL A 360 -9.73 -4.88 13.43
C VAL A 360 -8.68 -5.05 14.52
N SER A 361 -8.15 -6.26 14.69
CA SER A 361 -7.13 -6.60 15.69
C SER A 361 -5.73 -6.90 15.14
N PHE A 362 -5.55 -6.83 13.81
CA PHE A 362 -4.30 -7.13 13.10
C PHE A 362 -3.63 -8.47 13.48
N PRO A 363 -4.33 -9.61 13.46
CA PRO A 363 -3.72 -10.91 13.78
C PRO A 363 -2.61 -11.27 12.77
N ALA A 364 -1.67 -12.14 13.16
CA ALA A 364 -0.70 -12.66 12.21
C ALA A 364 -1.40 -13.45 11.08
N VAL A 365 -1.03 -13.19 9.82
CA VAL A 365 -1.56 -13.91 8.66
C VAL A 365 -0.76 -15.21 8.51
N ARG A 366 -1.34 -16.33 8.96
CA ARG A 366 -0.60 -17.61 9.05
C ARG A 366 -0.57 -18.40 7.74
N ASP A 367 -1.63 -18.29 6.95
CA ASP A 367 -1.81 -19.06 5.71
C ASP A 367 -2.21 -18.09 4.58
N PRO A 368 -1.28 -17.25 4.08
CA PRO A 368 -1.59 -16.37 2.95
C PRO A 368 -1.83 -17.21 1.69
N LEU A 369 -2.82 -16.81 0.90
CA LEU A 369 -3.13 -17.44 -0.37
C LEU A 369 -1.92 -17.37 -1.31
N ALA A 370 -1.44 -18.54 -1.71
CA ALA A 370 -0.39 -18.64 -2.72
C ALA A 370 -0.83 -17.94 -4.00
N ARG A 371 0.08 -17.17 -4.60
CA ARG A 371 -0.18 -16.46 -5.85
C ARG A 371 -0.63 -17.47 -6.93
N PRO A 372 -1.84 -17.34 -7.49
CA PRO A 372 -2.30 -18.24 -8.56
C PRO A 372 -1.43 -18.11 -9.82
N GLU A 373 -1.49 -19.13 -10.69
CA GLU A 373 -1.01 -18.97 -12.05
C GLU A 373 -1.73 -17.80 -12.75
N ALA A 374 -1.07 -17.12 -13.68
CA ALA A 374 -1.65 -15.97 -14.37
C ALA A 374 -2.97 -16.34 -15.10
N ALA A 375 -2.99 -17.50 -15.78
CA ALA A 375 -4.19 -18.01 -16.44
C ALA A 375 -5.31 -18.37 -15.45
N ALA A 376 -4.96 -18.90 -14.27
CA ALA A 376 -5.94 -19.16 -13.20
C ALA A 376 -6.56 -17.86 -12.69
N SER A 377 -5.73 -16.84 -12.43
CA SER A 377 -6.20 -15.51 -12.03
C SER A 377 -7.17 -14.93 -13.06
N ALA A 378 -6.80 -14.96 -14.34
CA ALA A 378 -7.64 -14.45 -15.42
C ALA A 378 -8.99 -15.21 -15.54
N ALA A 379 -8.98 -16.53 -15.37
CA ALA A 379 -10.20 -17.34 -15.39
C ALA A 379 -11.17 -16.95 -14.26
N ILE A 380 -10.66 -16.74 -13.03
CA ILE A 380 -11.47 -16.29 -11.89
C ILE A 380 -11.99 -14.86 -12.09
N THR A 381 -11.13 -13.93 -12.51
CA THR A 381 -11.51 -12.54 -12.84
C THR A 381 -12.67 -12.50 -13.84
N LYS A 382 -12.60 -13.32 -14.90
CA LYS A 382 -13.65 -13.44 -15.91
C LYS A 382 -14.95 -14.05 -15.36
N LEU A 383 -14.92 -14.82 -14.28
CA LEU A 383 -16.14 -15.30 -13.62
C LEU A 383 -16.79 -14.20 -12.77
N VAL A 384 -15.98 -13.34 -12.14
CA VAL A 384 -16.45 -12.26 -11.26
C VAL A 384 -17.08 -11.10 -12.04
N PHE A 385 -16.46 -10.68 -13.15
CA PHE A 385 -16.93 -9.54 -13.95
C PHE A 385 -17.88 -9.93 -15.09
N ARG A 386 -18.49 -11.11 -15.04
CA ARG A 386 -19.28 -11.66 -16.14
C ARG A 386 -20.71 -11.16 -16.19
#